data_AF-A0A954U9A2-F1
#
_entry.id   AF-A0A954U9A2-F1
#
_cell.length_a   1.000
_cell.length_b   1.000
_cell.length_c   1.000
_cell.angle_alpha   90.00
_cell.angle_beta   90.00
_cell.angle_gamma   90.00
#
_symmetry.space_group_name_H-M   'P 1'
#
loop_
_entity.id
_entity.type
_entity.pdbx_description
1 polymer ?
#
loop_
_entity_poly.entity_id
_entity_poly.type
_entity_poly.pdbx_seq_one_letter_code
_entity_poly.pdbx_strand_id
1 'polypeptide(L)'
;GHRLSRWVDESTKLTHKHPLASDGCQVLAALADHGATCKTEKFDPHAALAVAIDASSMSDIQYKLRELQAFLEQRRSPRAVARHFGWDQYVSGFIVPTTIMATYCWLRYPNNFRRAVTSAVMLGGDTDSIAAIVGGLVGAHVGAQRLPAELVNGISGISHGPAWIEELAERLSHWPHGPDDLHAAPCQSTDPLGQLVRNAWTAALVLKHTALRTIYRVTTSCTPRRARRKVATSR
;
A
#
# COMPACT_ATOMS: atom_id res chain seq x y z
N GLY A 1 -6.56 -6.48 -17.92
CA GLY A 1 -6.34 -7.09 -19.27
C GLY A 1 -6.25 -8.62 -19.24
N HIS A 2 -6.38 -9.32 -20.39
CA HIS A 2 -6.54 -10.80 -20.48
C HIS A 2 -5.40 -11.65 -19.87
N ARG A 3 -4.23 -11.06 -19.58
CA ARG A 3 -3.08 -11.74 -18.94
C ARG A 3 -2.76 -11.24 -17.53
N LEU A 4 -3.57 -10.33 -16.98
CA LEU A 4 -3.30 -9.70 -15.67
C LEU A 4 -3.04 -10.75 -14.60
N SER A 5 -3.91 -11.76 -14.52
CA SER A 5 -3.79 -12.81 -13.52
C SER A 5 -2.48 -13.60 -13.66
N ARG A 6 -2.12 -13.98 -14.88
CA ARG A 6 -0.87 -14.70 -15.16
C ARG A 6 0.36 -13.89 -14.75
N TRP A 7 0.45 -12.62 -15.15
CA TRP A 7 1.62 -11.79 -14.87
C TRP A 7 1.77 -11.47 -13.39
N VAL A 8 0.66 -11.24 -12.69
CA VAL A 8 0.67 -11.02 -11.24
C VAL A 8 1.16 -12.27 -10.51
N ASP A 9 0.69 -13.46 -10.92
CA ASP A 9 1.13 -14.71 -10.29
C ASP A 9 2.60 -15.03 -10.57
N GLU A 10 3.04 -14.94 -11.83
CA GLU A 10 4.43 -15.18 -12.23
C GLU A 10 5.40 -14.21 -11.53
N SER A 11 5.09 -12.90 -11.49
CA SER A 11 5.93 -11.90 -10.82
C SER A 11 5.98 -12.07 -9.30
N THR A 12 4.85 -12.40 -8.67
CA THR A 12 4.78 -12.62 -7.22
C THR A 12 5.62 -13.82 -6.80
N LYS A 13 5.52 -14.94 -7.53
CA LYS A 13 6.22 -16.21 -7.22
C LYS A 13 7.74 -16.14 -7.31
N LEU A 14 8.30 -15.10 -7.94
CA LEU A 14 9.75 -14.86 -7.95
C LEU A 14 10.30 -14.66 -6.53
N THR A 15 9.55 -14.02 -5.64
CA THR A 15 9.99 -13.68 -4.28
C THR A 15 9.08 -14.25 -3.19
N HIS A 16 7.79 -14.43 -3.48
CA HIS A 16 6.79 -14.88 -2.53
C HIS A 16 6.07 -16.13 -3.07
N LYS A 17 6.44 -17.31 -2.54
CA LYS A 17 5.86 -18.59 -2.98
C LYS A 17 4.55 -18.97 -2.31
N HIS A 18 4.16 -18.25 -1.25
CA HIS A 18 2.96 -18.57 -0.48
C HIS A 18 1.69 -18.21 -1.27
N PRO A 19 0.67 -19.08 -1.36
CA PRO A 19 -0.54 -18.82 -2.15
C PRO A 19 -1.28 -17.53 -1.78
N LEU A 20 -1.37 -17.20 -0.48
CA LEU A 20 -1.95 -15.93 -0.02
C LEU A 20 -1.26 -14.70 -0.62
N ALA A 21 0.04 -14.77 -0.94
CA ALA A 21 0.77 -13.66 -1.55
C ALA A 21 0.27 -13.41 -2.97
N SER A 22 0.24 -14.46 -3.80
CA SER A 22 -0.35 -14.40 -5.15
C SER A 22 -1.78 -13.88 -5.07
N ASP A 23 -2.63 -14.46 -4.20
CA ASP A 23 -4.04 -14.10 -4.09
C ASP A 23 -4.27 -12.63 -3.70
N GLY A 24 -3.56 -12.13 -2.68
CA GLY A 24 -3.66 -10.72 -2.31
C GLY A 24 -3.16 -9.77 -3.40
N CYS A 25 -2.09 -10.15 -4.11
CA CYS A 25 -1.63 -9.39 -5.27
C CYS A 25 -2.64 -9.40 -6.42
N GLN A 26 -3.37 -10.50 -6.65
CA GLN A 26 -4.48 -10.54 -7.62
C GLN A 26 -5.57 -9.53 -7.28
N VAL A 27 -5.98 -9.48 -6.01
CA VAL A 27 -6.97 -8.52 -5.51
C VAL A 27 -6.52 -7.09 -5.77
N LEU A 28 -5.30 -6.74 -5.37
CA LEU A 28 -4.76 -5.38 -5.52
C LEU A 28 -4.60 -4.99 -7.01
N ALA A 29 -4.19 -5.93 -7.86
CA ALA A 29 -4.06 -5.69 -9.30
C ALA A 29 -5.43 -5.50 -9.97
N ALA A 30 -6.43 -6.31 -9.61
CA ALA A 30 -7.80 -6.16 -10.11
C ALA A 30 -8.41 -4.82 -9.69
N LEU A 31 -8.15 -4.39 -8.45
CA LEU A 31 -8.54 -3.07 -7.96
C LEU A 31 -7.86 -1.93 -8.72
N ALA A 32 -6.58 -2.05 -9.04
CA ALA A 32 -5.87 -1.05 -9.84
C ALA A 32 -6.42 -0.97 -11.28
N ASP A 33 -6.67 -2.12 -11.93
CA ASP A 33 -7.28 -2.21 -13.27
C ASP A 33 -8.70 -1.62 -13.29
N HIS A 34 -9.51 -1.92 -12.27
CA HIS A 34 -10.83 -1.32 -12.11
C HIS A 34 -10.75 0.20 -11.87
N GLY A 35 -9.84 0.66 -11.01
CA GLY A 35 -9.61 2.07 -10.75
C GLY A 35 -9.25 2.84 -12.02
N ALA A 36 -8.31 2.31 -12.80
CA ALA A 36 -7.81 2.91 -14.04
C ALA A 36 -8.84 2.97 -15.18
N THR A 37 -9.77 2.01 -15.23
CA THR A 37 -10.78 1.93 -16.30
C THR A 37 -12.11 2.60 -15.94
N CYS A 38 -12.38 2.81 -14.65
CA CYS A 38 -13.61 3.42 -14.19
C CYS A 38 -13.52 4.96 -14.18
N LYS A 39 -14.50 5.62 -14.81
CA LYS A 39 -14.63 7.10 -14.72
C LYS A 39 -14.96 7.51 -13.28
N THR A 40 -14.22 8.48 -12.75
CA THR A 40 -14.37 8.93 -11.35
C THR A 40 -15.78 9.36 -10.96
N GLU A 41 -16.51 10.02 -11.86
CA GLU A 41 -17.90 10.47 -11.61
C GLU A 41 -18.87 9.31 -11.37
N LYS A 42 -18.51 8.10 -11.83
CA LYS A 42 -19.31 6.88 -11.72
C LYS A 42 -18.71 5.86 -10.77
N PHE A 43 -17.71 6.26 -9.97
CA PHE A 43 -17.06 5.32 -9.07
C PHE A 43 -18.00 4.89 -7.94
N ASP A 44 -18.31 3.61 -7.89
CA ASP A 44 -19.03 2.98 -6.80
C ASP A 44 -18.07 2.12 -5.96
N PRO A 45 -17.83 2.49 -4.69
CA PRO A 45 -17.03 1.68 -3.77
C PRO A 45 -17.54 0.24 -3.59
N HIS A 46 -18.85 0.01 -3.71
CA HIS A 46 -19.42 -1.33 -3.57
C HIS A 46 -19.12 -2.20 -4.79
N ALA A 47 -19.25 -1.65 -6.01
CA ALA A 47 -18.82 -2.32 -7.23
C ALA A 47 -17.31 -2.65 -7.20
N ALA A 48 -16.46 -1.71 -6.76
CA ALA A 48 -15.03 -1.95 -6.63
C ALA A 48 -14.73 -3.01 -5.55
N LEU A 49 -15.48 -3.06 -4.45
CA LEU A 49 -15.36 -4.12 -3.45
C LEU A 49 -15.77 -5.49 -4.02
N ALA A 50 -16.81 -5.55 -4.85
CA ALA A 50 -17.21 -6.78 -5.52
C ALA A 50 -16.09 -7.32 -6.42
N VAL A 51 -15.43 -6.45 -7.19
CA VAL A 51 -14.22 -6.81 -7.95
C VAL A 51 -13.13 -7.39 -7.06
N ALA A 52 -12.89 -6.81 -5.88
CA ALA A 52 -11.92 -7.32 -4.91
C ALA A 52 -12.26 -8.75 -4.45
N ILE A 53 -13.55 -8.98 -4.12
CA ILE A 53 -14.06 -10.26 -3.63
C ILE A 53 -13.94 -11.33 -4.71
N ASP A 54 -14.31 -11.00 -5.94
CA ASP A 54 -14.29 -11.93 -7.09
C ASP A 54 -12.86 -12.27 -7.53
N ALA A 55 -11.90 -11.37 -7.33
CA ALA A 55 -10.48 -11.60 -7.62
C ALA A 55 -9.79 -12.53 -6.62
N SER A 56 -10.37 -12.73 -5.42
CA SER A 56 -9.78 -13.59 -4.39
C SER A 56 -10.32 -15.02 -4.47
N SER A 57 -9.40 -15.97 -4.48
CA SER A 57 -9.64 -17.42 -4.39
C SER A 57 -9.41 -17.99 -2.99
N MET A 58 -8.75 -17.23 -2.10
CA MET A 58 -8.42 -17.67 -0.75
C MET A 58 -9.49 -17.26 0.25
N SER A 59 -10.04 -18.23 0.99
CA SER A 59 -11.11 -18.00 1.97
C SER A 59 -10.79 -16.88 2.96
N ASP A 60 -9.55 -16.84 3.45
CA ASP A 60 -9.08 -15.89 4.46
C ASP A 60 -9.14 -14.42 4.01
N ILE A 61 -8.82 -14.17 2.75
CA ILE A 61 -8.89 -12.82 2.15
C ILE A 61 -10.34 -12.54 1.78
N GLN A 62 -10.98 -13.48 1.11
CA GLN A 62 -12.33 -13.32 0.59
C GLN A 62 -13.36 -13.04 1.70
N TYR A 63 -13.32 -13.74 2.85
CA TYR A 63 -14.26 -13.46 3.94
C TYR A 63 -14.08 -12.06 4.52
N LYS A 64 -12.82 -11.62 4.70
CA LYS A 64 -12.51 -10.29 5.23
C LYS A 64 -12.93 -9.17 4.28
N LEU A 65 -12.77 -9.39 2.97
CA LEU A 65 -13.27 -8.46 1.95
C LEU A 65 -14.79 -8.36 2.01
N ARG A 66 -15.53 -9.47 2.14
CA ARG A 66 -17.00 -9.42 2.30
C ARG A 66 -17.42 -8.63 3.55
N GLU A 67 -16.71 -8.77 4.66
CA GLU A 67 -16.99 -7.98 5.87
C GLU A 67 -16.81 -6.46 5.68
N LEU A 68 -15.98 -6.03 4.72
CA LEU A 68 -15.80 -4.60 4.44
C LEU A 68 -17.09 -3.92 3.94
N GLN A 69 -18.04 -4.67 3.38
CA GLN A 69 -19.29 -4.11 2.87
C GLN A 69 -20.05 -3.35 3.96
N ALA A 70 -20.26 -4.00 5.11
CA ALA A 70 -20.91 -3.37 6.26
C ALA A 70 -20.12 -2.17 6.78
N PHE A 71 -18.79 -2.21 6.73
CA PHE A 71 -17.95 -1.10 7.17
C PHE A 71 -17.97 0.10 6.22
N LEU A 72 -18.18 -0.12 4.92
CA LEU A 72 -18.38 0.95 3.95
C LEU A 72 -19.74 1.62 4.17
N GLU A 73 -20.81 0.84 4.35
CA GLU A 73 -22.16 1.34 4.64
C GLU A 73 -22.19 2.18 5.93
N GLN A 74 -21.58 1.66 6.99
CA GLN A 74 -21.45 2.34 8.28
C GLN A 74 -20.40 3.46 8.27
N ARG A 75 -19.66 3.62 7.17
CA ARG A 75 -18.58 4.60 7.01
C ARG A 75 -17.55 4.60 8.15
N ARG A 76 -17.24 3.41 8.69
CA ARG A 76 -16.28 3.25 9.80
C ARG A 76 -14.93 3.88 9.46
N SER A 77 -14.15 4.24 10.49
CA SER A 77 -12.78 4.69 10.27
C SER A 77 -11.88 3.49 9.97
N PRO A 78 -10.82 3.65 9.15
CA PRO A 78 -9.86 2.57 8.90
C PRO A 78 -9.27 1.96 10.18
N ARG A 79 -9.05 2.78 11.21
CA ARG A 79 -8.60 2.30 12.53
C ARG A 79 -9.64 1.41 13.23
N ALA A 80 -10.93 1.70 13.08
CA ALA A 80 -11.99 0.86 13.64
C ALA A 80 -12.08 -0.49 12.92
N VAL A 81 -11.84 -0.51 11.60
CA VAL A 81 -11.77 -1.76 10.81
C VAL A 81 -10.53 -2.57 11.16
N ALA A 82 -9.36 -1.94 11.26
CA ALA A 82 -8.15 -2.62 11.70
C ALA A 82 -8.32 -3.27 13.09
N ARG A 83 -8.90 -2.53 14.05
CA ARG A 83 -9.23 -3.08 15.37
C ARG A 83 -10.17 -4.28 15.30
N HIS A 84 -11.17 -4.24 14.43
CA HIS A 84 -12.12 -5.35 14.25
C HIS A 84 -11.40 -6.65 13.85
N PHE A 85 -10.40 -6.56 12.98
CA PHE A 85 -9.60 -7.71 12.56
C PHE A 85 -8.43 -8.05 13.50
N GLY A 86 -8.33 -7.40 14.67
CA GLY A 86 -7.25 -7.64 15.63
C GLY A 86 -5.93 -6.95 15.30
N TRP A 87 -5.94 -5.89 14.47
CA TRP A 87 -4.78 -5.08 14.10
C TRP A 87 -4.83 -3.70 14.76
N ASP A 88 -5.20 -3.66 16.05
CA ASP A 88 -5.43 -2.41 16.78
C ASP A 88 -4.15 -1.65 17.11
N GLN A 89 -3.03 -2.37 17.29
CA GLN A 89 -1.73 -1.80 17.60
C GLN A 89 -1.00 -1.32 16.34
N TYR A 90 -0.98 -2.17 15.31
CA TYR A 90 -0.38 -1.90 14.01
C TYR A 90 -0.84 -2.92 12.96
N VAL A 91 -0.69 -2.57 11.69
CA VAL A 91 -0.95 -3.46 10.54
C VAL A 91 0.41 -3.98 10.04
N SER A 92 0.61 -5.31 10.07
CA SER A 92 1.86 -5.92 9.62
C SER A 92 1.97 -5.92 8.10
N GLY A 93 3.18 -6.10 7.58
CA GLY A 93 3.43 -6.27 6.15
C GLY A 93 3.07 -7.65 5.60
N PHE A 94 2.27 -8.42 6.33
CA PHE A 94 1.73 -9.66 5.81
C PHE A 94 0.64 -9.34 4.78
N ILE A 95 0.59 -10.10 3.69
CA ILE A 95 -0.26 -9.77 2.54
C ILE A 95 -1.75 -9.65 2.90
N VAL A 96 -2.25 -10.45 3.85
CA VAL A 96 -3.67 -10.41 4.26
C VAL A 96 -4.02 -9.03 4.86
N PRO A 97 -3.41 -8.56 5.96
CA PRO A 97 -3.67 -7.22 6.48
C PRO A 97 -3.45 -6.11 5.46
N THR A 98 -2.37 -6.20 4.68
CA THR A 98 -2.05 -5.22 3.63
C THR A 98 -3.18 -5.11 2.60
N THR A 99 -3.64 -6.24 2.06
CA THR A 99 -4.70 -6.29 1.04
C THR A 99 -6.01 -5.71 1.57
N ILE A 100 -6.44 -6.13 2.77
CA ILE A 100 -7.71 -5.70 3.37
C ILE A 100 -7.68 -4.20 3.70
N MET A 101 -6.61 -3.73 4.35
CA MET A 101 -6.54 -2.34 4.78
C MET A 101 -6.27 -1.38 3.62
N ALA A 102 -5.49 -1.77 2.62
CA ALA A 102 -5.30 -0.96 1.42
C ALA A 102 -6.61 -0.80 0.64
N THR A 103 -7.33 -1.92 0.43
CA THR A 103 -8.67 -1.91 -0.18
C THR A 103 -9.60 -0.97 0.58
N TYR A 104 -9.72 -1.14 1.90
CA TYR A 104 -10.63 -0.31 2.68
C TYR A 104 -10.25 1.18 2.70
N CYS A 105 -8.96 1.51 2.81
CA CYS A 105 -8.51 2.91 2.82
C CYS A 105 -8.83 3.61 1.49
N TRP A 106 -8.65 2.93 0.36
CA TRP A 106 -9.03 3.47 -0.94
C TRP A 106 -10.55 3.63 -1.06
N LEU A 107 -11.32 2.56 -0.85
CA LEU A 107 -12.77 2.58 -1.04
C LEU A 107 -13.50 3.53 -0.08
N ARG A 108 -12.92 3.80 1.09
CA ARG A 108 -13.45 4.79 2.04
C ARG A 108 -13.24 6.24 1.57
N TYR A 109 -12.20 6.49 0.77
CA TYR A 109 -11.77 7.82 0.32
C TYR A 109 -11.33 7.83 -1.15
N PRO A 110 -12.17 7.36 -2.09
CA PRO A 110 -11.73 7.01 -3.45
C PRO A 110 -11.18 8.20 -4.23
N ASN A 111 -11.72 9.40 -3.98
CA ASN A 111 -11.36 10.63 -4.67
C ASN A 111 -10.48 11.57 -3.83
N ASN A 112 -10.04 11.14 -2.64
CA ASN A 112 -9.26 11.98 -1.73
C ASN A 112 -7.94 11.30 -1.39
N PHE A 113 -6.94 11.51 -2.26
CA PHE A 113 -5.60 10.96 -2.14
C PHE A 113 -4.99 11.20 -0.76
N ARG A 114 -4.98 12.46 -0.31
CA ARG A 114 -4.40 12.83 0.99
C ARG A 114 -5.04 12.04 2.12
N ARG A 115 -6.38 11.99 2.18
CA ARG A 115 -7.09 11.32 3.26
C ARG A 115 -6.94 9.79 3.20
N ALA A 116 -6.93 9.19 2.01
CA ALA A 116 -6.69 7.76 1.82
C ALA A 116 -5.29 7.36 2.31
N VAL A 117 -4.26 8.03 1.81
CA VAL A 117 -2.86 7.75 2.14
C VAL A 117 -2.57 8.07 3.61
N THR A 118 -3.01 9.22 4.13
CA THR A 118 -2.87 9.53 5.56
C THR A 118 -3.55 8.47 6.43
N SER A 119 -4.73 7.98 6.04
CA SER A 119 -5.40 6.93 6.81
C SER A 119 -4.58 5.64 6.84
N ALA A 120 -3.96 5.25 5.73
CA ALA A 120 -3.07 4.09 5.66
C ALA A 120 -1.84 4.26 6.57
N VAL A 121 -1.17 5.42 6.52
CA VAL A 121 -0.03 5.73 7.38
C VAL A 121 -0.41 5.69 8.87
N MET A 122 -1.59 6.21 9.23
CA MET A 122 -2.06 6.26 10.61
C MET A 122 -2.46 4.90 11.20
N LEU A 123 -2.47 3.82 10.40
CA LEU A 123 -2.64 2.45 10.89
C LEU A 123 -1.39 1.92 11.61
N GLY A 124 -0.22 2.50 11.35
CA GLY A 124 1.05 2.03 11.91
C GLY A 124 1.49 0.66 11.40
N GLY A 125 2.72 0.25 11.74
CA GLY A 125 3.31 -1.00 11.26
C GLY A 125 4.02 -0.82 9.93
N ASP A 126 3.61 -1.58 8.92
CA ASP A 126 4.15 -1.52 7.54
C ASP A 126 3.52 -0.36 6.75
N THR A 127 3.76 0.86 7.26
CA THR A 127 3.09 2.07 6.77
C THR A 127 3.51 2.44 5.35
N ASP A 128 4.75 2.19 4.98
CA ASP A 128 5.31 2.48 3.67
C ASP A 128 4.67 1.63 2.58
N SER A 129 4.60 0.31 2.77
CA SER A 129 3.98 -0.58 1.77
C SER A 129 2.50 -0.31 1.60
N ILE A 130 1.75 -0.21 2.70
CA ILE A 130 0.30 0.02 2.64
C ILE A 130 -0.01 1.40 2.03
N ALA A 131 0.73 2.45 2.41
CA ALA A 131 0.55 3.78 1.83
C ALA A 131 0.91 3.83 0.34
N ALA A 132 1.96 3.12 -0.08
CA ALA A 132 2.34 3.02 -1.50
C ALA A 132 1.24 2.33 -2.32
N ILE A 133 0.69 1.22 -1.82
CA ILE A 133 -0.42 0.51 -2.49
C ILE A 133 -1.66 1.40 -2.56
N VAL A 134 -2.07 2.03 -1.45
CA VAL A 134 -3.23 2.95 -1.43
C VAL A 134 -3.01 4.13 -2.37
N GLY A 135 -1.81 4.70 -2.40
CA GLY A 135 -1.45 5.78 -3.31
C GLY A 135 -1.54 5.34 -4.77
N GLY A 136 -1.08 4.13 -5.10
CA GLY A 136 -1.20 3.53 -6.44
C GLY A 136 -2.65 3.31 -6.84
N LEU A 137 -3.49 2.77 -5.96
CA LEU A 137 -4.92 2.54 -6.21
C LEU A 137 -5.68 3.85 -6.43
N VAL A 138 -5.48 4.83 -5.55
CA VAL A 138 -6.12 6.15 -5.71
C VAL A 138 -5.58 6.84 -6.95
N GLY A 139 -4.26 6.81 -7.19
CA GLY A 139 -3.62 7.43 -8.34
C GLY A 139 -4.07 6.84 -9.68
N ALA A 140 -4.22 5.52 -9.77
CA ALA A 140 -4.83 4.85 -10.92
C ALA A 140 -6.27 5.34 -11.15
N HIS A 141 -7.02 5.58 -10.06
CA HIS A 141 -8.40 6.03 -10.14
C HIS A 141 -8.59 7.51 -10.49
N VAL A 142 -7.79 8.39 -9.87
CA VAL A 142 -7.94 9.84 -10.04
C VAL A 142 -7.04 10.41 -11.13
N GLY A 143 -6.02 9.66 -11.56
CA GLY A 143 -5.00 10.14 -12.49
C GLY A 143 -4.01 11.12 -11.85
N ALA A 144 -2.84 11.24 -12.46
CA ALA A 144 -1.72 12.02 -11.92
C ALA A 144 -2.05 13.50 -11.67
N GLN A 145 -2.89 14.11 -12.51
CA GLN A 145 -3.26 15.53 -12.44
C GLN A 145 -4.04 15.89 -11.15
N ARG A 146 -4.66 14.91 -10.48
CA ARG A 146 -5.40 15.12 -9.23
C ARG A 146 -4.61 14.80 -7.97
N LEU A 147 -3.33 14.45 -8.11
CA LEU A 147 -2.43 14.25 -6.99
C LEU A 147 -2.02 15.62 -6.40
N PRO A 148 -1.90 15.74 -5.05
CA PRO A 148 -1.44 16.99 -4.46
C PRO A 148 0.00 17.31 -4.88
N ALA A 149 0.21 18.43 -5.58
CA ALA A 149 1.49 18.82 -6.15
C ALA A 149 2.59 18.92 -5.08
N GLU A 150 2.27 19.38 -3.88
CA GLU A 150 3.20 19.45 -2.75
C GLU A 150 3.71 18.08 -2.31
N LEU A 151 2.91 17.01 -2.47
CA LEU A 151 3.36 15.66 -2.15
C LEU A 151 4.23 15.09 -3.27
N VAL A 152 3.86 15.33 -4.53
CA VAL A 152 4.65 14.91 -5.70
C VAL A 152 6.01 15.60 -5.71
N ASN A 153 6.05 16.92 -5.51
CA ASN A 153 7.27 17.71 -5.42
C ASN A 153 8.12 17.37 -4.19
N GLY A 154 7.52 16.74 -3.18
CA GLY A 154 8.21 16.24 -1.99
C GLY A 154 8.90 14.89 -2.18
N ILE A 155 8.68 14.21 -3.32
CA ILE A 155 9.34 12.93 -3.61
C ILE A 155 10.84 13.20 -3.83
N SER A 156 11.66 12.70 -2.92
CA SER A 156 13.10 12.73 -3.02
C SER A 156 13.63 11.38 -3.49
N GLY A 157 14.58 11.39 -4.43
CA GLY A 157 15.26 10.16 -4.85
C GLY A 157 16.47 10.51 -5.71
N ILE A 158 17.67 10.20 -5.22
CA ILE A 158 18.87 10.23 -6.06
C ILE A 158 18.65 9.18 -7.16
N SER A 159 18.80 9.60 -8.43
CA SER A 159 18.62 8.78 -9.64
C SER A 159 17.18 8.37 -10.00
N HIS A 160 16.25 8.31 -9.04
CA HIS A 160 14.85 7.88 -9.26
C HIS A 160 13.85 8.85 -8.60
N GLY A 161 13.88 10.12 -9.02
CA GLY A 161 12.97 11.17 -8.55
C GLY A 161 11.65 11.27 -9.37
N PRO A 162 10.86 12.34 -9.18
CA PRO A 162 9.58 12.54 -9.88
C PRO A 162 9.67 12.38 -11.39
N ALA A 163 10.64 13.03 -12.03
CA ALA A 163 10.83 12.96 -13.48
C ALA A 163 11.07 11.53 -14.00
N TRP A 164 11.84 10.73 -13.24
CA TRP A 164 12.09 9.33 -13.59
C TRP A 164 10.82 8.49 -13.48
N ILE A 165 10.00 8.72 -12.45
CA ILE A 165 8.72 8.04 -12.24
C ILE A 165 7.71 8.41 -13.33
N GLU A 166 7.67 9.69 -13.72
CA GLU A 166 6.81 10.18 -14.81
C GLU A 166 7.18 9.55 -16.15
N GLU A 167 8.48 9.54 -16.49
CA GLU A 167 8.96 8.88 -17.70
C GLU A 167 8.63 7.37 -17.68
N LEU A 168 8.79 6.69 -16.54
CA LEU A 168 8.41 5.29 -16.41
C LEU A 168 6.90 5.09 -16.67
N ALA A 169 6.06 5.94 -16.08
CA ALA A 169 4.61 5.88 -16.24
C ALA A 169 4.19 6.11 -17.70
N GLU A 170 4.80 7.10 -18.37
CA GLU A 170 4.55 7.40 -19.79
C GLU A 170 4.99 6.23 -20.69
N ARG A 171 6.11 5.58 -20.38
CA ARG A 171 6.55 4.39 -21.12
C ARG A 171 5.58 3.22 -20.93
N LEU A 172 5.10 3.00 -19.71
CA LEU A 172 4.12 1.95 -19.42
C LEU A 172 2.76 2.23 -20.08
N SER A 173 2.36 3.50 -20.25
CA SER A 173 1.10 3.85 -20.93
C SER A 173 1.14 3.60 -22.43
N HIS A 174 2.31 3.66 -23.05
CA HIS A 174 2.52 3.40 -24.48
C HIS A 174 3.02 1.98 -24.77
N TRP A 175 3.09 1.11 -23.75
CA TRP A 175 3.70 -0.20 -23.89
C TRP A 175 2.95 -1.08 -24.89
N PRO A 176 3.59 -1.56 -25.98
CA PRO A 176 2.92 -2.37 -26.98
C PRO A 176 2.55 -3.75 -26.42
N HIS A 177 1.39 -4.25 -26.82
CA HIS A 177 0.83 -5.50 -26.29
C HIS A 177 1.41 -6.73 -27.03
N GLY A 178 2.64 -7.14 -26.70
CA GLY A 178 3.26 -8.34 -27.30
C GLY A 178 4.44 -8.92 -26.52
N PRO A 179 4.68 -10.25 -26.58
CA PRO A 179 5.92 -10.85 -26.07
C PRO A 179 7.15 -10.41 -26.87
N ASP A 180 6.97 -10.18 -28.18
CA ASP A 180 8.03 -9.74 -29.10
C ASP A 180 8.48 -8.29 -28.81
N ASP A 181 7.59 -7.50 -28.20
CA ASP A 181 7.84 -6.10 -27.84
C ASP A 181 8.59 -5.94 -26.51
N LEU A 182 8.69 -7.01 -25.71
CA LEU A 182 9.34 -6.98 -24.39
C LEU A 182 10.83 -6.60 -24.50
N HIS A 183 11.47 -6.98 -25.61
CA HIS A 183 12.86 -6.66 -25.94
C HIS A 183 13.00 -5.37 -26.76
N ALA A 184 11.90 -4.85 -27.32
CA ALA A 184 11.89 -3.65 -28.15
C ALA A 184 11.80 -2.36 -27.32
N ALA A 185 11.27 -2.44 -26.10
CA ALA A 185 11.22 -1.29 -25.21
C ALA A 185 12.63 -0.94 -24.69
N PRO A 186 13.18 0.24 -25.01
CA PRO A 186 14.52 0.63 -24.57
C PRO A 186 14.53 0.71 -23.05
N CYS A 187 15.40 0.00 -22.32
CA CYS A 187 15.50 0.13 -20.85
C CYS A 187 15.57 1.59 -20.42
N GLN A 188 14.86 1.98 -19.35
CA GLN A 188 15.00 3.33 -18.81
C GLN A 188 16.43 3.52 -18.31
N SER A 189 17.00 4.70 -18.54
CA SER A 189 18.37 4.98 -18.13
C SER A 189 18.51 4.74 -16.63
N THR A 190 19.53 3.98 -16.26
CA THR A 190 19.90 3.77 -14.86
C THR A 190 21.15 4.58 -14.56
N ASP A 191 21.32 4.98 -13.30
CA ASP A 191 22.52 5.65 -12.79
C ASP A 191 23.12 4.81 -11.65
N PRO A 192 23.98 3.82 -11.99
CA PRO A 192 24.53 2.89 -11.01
C PRO A 192 25.34 3.58 -9.91
N LEU A 193 26.07 4.66 -10.24
CA LEU A 193 26.88 5.39 -9.27
C LEU A 193 26.00 6.16 -8.29
N GLY A 194 25.00 6.90 -8.79
CA GLY A 194 24.02 7.56 -7.93
C GLY A 194 23.24 6.57 -7.06
N GLN A 195 22.90 5.39 -7.59
CA GLN A 195 22.28 4.31 -6.80
C GLN A 195 23.19 3.80 -5.67
N LEU A 196 24.49 3.63 -5.92
CA LEU A 196 25.45 3.24 -4.87
C LEU A 196 25.54 4.31 -3.78
N VAL A 197 25.65 5.58 -4.16
CA VAL A 197 25.67 6.72 -3.22
C VAL A 197 24.38 6.76 -2.40
N ARG A 198 23.22 6.64 -3.06
CA ARG A 198 21.90 6.59 -2.42
C ARG A 198 21.81 5.44 -1.41
N ASN A 199 22.25 4.24 -1.79
CA ASN A 199 22.18 3.06 -0.94
C ASN A 199 23.08 3.22 0.30
N ALA A 200 24.29 3.75 0.12
CA ALA A 200 25.21 4.05 1.22
C ALA A 200 24.62 5.09 2.20
N TRP A 201 24.07 6.18 1.67
CA TRP A 201 23.38 7.20 2.47
C TRP A 201 22.18 6.64 3.24
N THR A 202 21.33 5.87 2.55
CA THR A 202 20.13 5.26 3.15
C THR A 202 20.51 4.26 4.24
N ALA A 203 21.54 3.43 4.02
CA ALA A 203 22.06 2.51 5.03
C ALA A 203 22.51 3.26 6.29
N ALA A 204 23.24 4.37 6.14
CA ALA A 204 23.67 5.20 7.27
C ALA A 204 22.48 5.76 8.06
N LEU A 205 21.44 6.27 7.37
CA LEU A 205 20.22 6.76 8.00
C LEU A 205 19.45 5.65 8.76
N VAL A 206 19.30 4.48 8.14
CA VAL A 206 18.62 3.32 8.74
C VAL A 206 19.38 2.84 9.97
N LEU A 207 20.71 2.76 9.92
CA LEU A 207 21.54 2.40 11.07
C LEU A 207 21.38 3.41 12.20
N LYS A 208 21.41 4.71 11.91
CA LYS A 208 21.16 5.77 12.90
C LYS A 208 19.78 5.63 13.55
N HIS A 209 18.72 5.47 12.75
CA HIS A 209 17.36 5.34 13.27
C HIS A 209 17.18 4.06 14.10
N THR A 210 17.79 2.96 13.67
CA THR A 210 17.77 1.69 14.40
C THR A 210 18.49 1.83 15.73
N ALA A 211 19.68 2.45 15.76
CA ALA A 211 20.40 2.73 17.00
C ALA A 211 19.56 3.58 17.97
N LEU A 212 18.96 4.67 17.49
CA LEU A 212 18.08 5.53 18.30
C LEU A 212 16.85 4.77 18.83
N ARG A 213 16.19 3.95 18.01
CA ARG A 213 15.07 3.11 18.45
C ARG A 213 15.49 2.10 19.50
N THR A 214 16.67 1.51 19.38
CA THR A 214 17.22 0.56 20.36
C THR A 214 17.54 1.26 21.69
N ILE A 215 18.22 2.41 21.64
CA ILE A 215 18.50 3.22 22.84
C ILE A 215 17.20 3.62 23.54
N TYR A 216 16.19 4.08 22.77
CA TYR A 216 14.90 4.45 23.31
C TYR A 216 14.19 3.25 23.97
N ARG A 217 14.23 2.06 23.35
CA ARG A 217 13.65 0.84 23.94
C ARG A 217 14.35 0.42 25.23
N VAL A 218 15.67 0.50 25.31
CA VAL A 218 16.44 0.16 26.52
C VAL A 218 16.18 1.17 27.64
N THR A 219 16.14 2.46 27.32
CA THR A 219 15.91 3.51 28.32
C THR A 219 14.46 3.52 28.83
N THR A 220 13.48 3.19 27.98
CA THR A 220 12.06 3.10 28.39
C THR A 220 11.67 1.75 29.01
N SER A 221 12.41 0.66 28.75
CA SER A 221 12.20 -0.62 29.46
C SER A 221 12.81 -0.61 30.87
N CYS A 222 13.76 0.28 31.15
CA CYS A 222 14.35 0.48 32.47
C CYS A 222 13.53 1.38 33.42
N THR A 223 12.38 1.92 33.01
CA THR A 223 11.49 2.65 33.92
C THR A 223 10.58 1.66 34.66
N PRO A 224 10.68 1.50 35.99
CA PRO A 224 9.85 0.54 36.70
C PRO A 224 8.37 0.92 36.59
N ARG A 225 7.51 -0.07 36.28
CA ARG A 225 6.05 -0.02 36.48
C ARG A 225 5.74 0.13 37.99
N ARG A 226 5.96 1.32 38.57
CA ARG A 226 5.47 1.68 39.90
C ARG A 226 4.76 3.02 39.82
N ALA A 227 3.45 2.96 39.51
CA ALA A 227 2.39 3.87 40.00
C ALA A 227 1.12 3.79 39.12
N ARG A 228 0.54 2.59 38.93
CA ARG A 228 -0.88 2.45 38.51
C ARG A 228 -1.52 1.25 39.21
N ARG A 229 -1.51 1.28 40.54
CA ARG A 229 -2.37 0.48 41.41
C ARG A 229 -2.29 1.11 42.80
N LYS A 230 -3.21 2.04 43.08
CA LYS A 230 -3.69 2.49 44.40
C LYS A 230 -4.45 3.81 44.26
N VAL A 231 -5.58 3.80 43.55
CA VAL A 231 -6.76 4.65 43.84
C VAL A 231 -7.98 3.93 43.24
N ALA A 232 -8.40 2.84 43.88
CA ALA A 232 -9.71 2.22 43.64
C ALA A 232 -10.03 1.29 44.81
N THR A 233 -9.93 1.81 46.03
CA THR A 233 -10.53 1.25 47.25
C THR A 233 -10.43 2.30 48.36
N SER A 234 -11.31 3.29 48.34
CA SER A 234 -11.81 3.95 49.56
C SER A 234 -13.00 4.85 49.22
N ARG A 235 -14.13 4.50 49.84
CA ARG A 235 -15.45 5.13 49.84
C ARG A 235 -16.39 4.70 48.70
#